data_AF-A0A1T1CLU3-F1
#
_entry.id   AF-A0A1T1CLU3-F1
#
_cell.length_a   1.000
_cell.length_b   1.000
_cell.length_c   1.000
_cell.angle_alpha   90.00
_cell.angle_beta   90.00
_cell.angle_gamma   90.00
#
_symmetry.space_group_name_H-M   'P 1'
#
loop_
_entity.id
_entity.type
_entity.pdbx_description
1 polymer ?
#
loop_
_entity_poly.entity_id
_entity_poly.type
_entity_poly.pdbx_seq_one_letter_code
_entity_poly.pdbx_strand_id
1 'polypeptide(L)'
;MRYYYCYFRFIYTMILFLGTMSVCAQKLNTDSLLVVIISDMKTSNNYQKKIEKCLLGKKIAPDYLDFQLLLGRNYEFTKQTDSARYYYQKVMDKNPKYEDAFLYSINLDIQEKKYNQALETTEKTIILHSKSILFYQKKSEIYGLLQDREQQIKSLKETLEIFPYDPQARSALEQLHQENKNNRMGINYNYTTISRQEIGPWHLINLEYVNDQKWGSIIGRISYAERHAINNFVIKGMQYELESYYKTSKRSYTYWDATYSNDLVFPKYKLGGSFYLNFKKGWETDLGLRFIKTQNLDVLTMVTGVTKTIGPYWLSFKAYLNNNKKRYNPVFALNNRYYFDSKYDYATLNLGFGTSPDERTTIAQLQNRLNLNSYRMGIGYYRLLFEKFITGIQFNYNYQEYIPNEYQNEYELSLLLHYKL
;
A
#
# COMPACT_ATOMS: atom_id res chain seq x y z
N MET A 1 -25.27 90.09 -31.96
CA MET A 1 -24.95 88.81 -31.30
C MET A 1 -25.76 88.79 -30.00
N ARG A 2 -26.76 87.91 -29.79
CA ARG A 2 -26.66 86.47 -29.41
C ARG A 2 -25.68 86.28 -28.23
N TYR A 3 -26.03 85.77 -27.04
CA TYR A 3 -27.31 85.27 -26.46
C TYR A 3 -27.46 85.85 -25.02
N TYR A 4 -28.39 85.52 -24.10
CA TYR A 4 -29.44 84.47 -23.94
C TYR A 4 -30.65 85.04 -23.15
N TYR A 5 -31.62 84.21 -22.75
CA TYR A 5 -32.77 84.58 -21.89
C TYR A 5 -33.24 83.39 -21.03
N CYS A 6 -34.10 83.68 -20.03
CA CYS A 6 -34.95 82.76 -19.25
C CYS A 6 -34.33 81.94 -18.10
N TYR A 7 -34.26 82.61 -16.95
CA TYR A 7 -34.32 82.02 -15.60
C TYR A 7 -35.74 81.53 -15.22
N PHE A 8 -35.83 80.86 -14.06
CA PHE A 8 -37.03 80.74 -13.19
C PHE A 8 -38.22 79.84 -13.63
N ARG A 9 -38.09 78.51 -13.45
CA ARG A 9 -39.27 77.64 -13.19
C ARG A 9 -39.03 76.27 -12.49
N PHE A 10 -37.94 76.10 -11.72
CA PHE A 10 -37.52 74.78 -11.20
C PHE A 10 -37.41 74.64 -9.67
N ILE A 11 -38.04 75.54 -8.89
CA ILE A 11 -38.03 75.48 -7.42
C ILE A 11 -39.48 75.50 -6.91
N TYR A 12 -40.16 74.34 -6.93
CA TYR A 12 -41.24 74.00 -5.98
C TYR A 12 -41.71 72.52 -6.04
N THR A 13 -41.33 71.76 -7.07
CA THR A 13 -41.69 70.33 -7.23
C THR A 13 -40.61 69.35 -6.78
N MET A 14 -39.71 69.76 -5.86
CA MET A 14 -38.62 68.92 -5.33
C MET A 14 -38.76 68.57 -3.83
N ILE A 15 -39.96 68.67 -3.25
CA ILE A 15 -40.21 68.40 -1.82
C ILE A 15 -41.38 67.41 -1.59
N LEU A 16 -42.05 66.93 -2.65
CA LEU A 16 -43.22 66.03 -2.56
C LEU A 16 -43.02 64.64 -3.20
N PHE A 17 -41.78 64.14 -3.18
CA PHE A 17 -41.48 62.72 -3.48
C PHE A 17 -40.56 62.09 -2.42
N LEU A 18 -40.81 62.45 -1.15
CA LEU A 18 -40.11 61.97 0.05
C LEU A 18 -40.91 60.91 0.83
N GLY A 19 -42.00 60.39 0.25
CA GLY A 19 -42.83 59.33 0.82
C GLY A 19 -42.80 58.05 -0.01
N THR A 20 -42.78 56.90 0.64
CA THR A 20 -42.92 55.54 0.07
C THR A 20 -41.78 55.00 -0.80
N MET A 21 -40.52 55.27 -0.46
CA MET A 21 -39.50 54.21 -0.62
C MET A 21 -39.68 53.20 0.51
N SER A 22 -40.62 52.27 0.33
CA SER A 22 -40.65 51.05 1.12
C SER A 22 -39.31 50.34 0.94
N VAL A 23 -38.44 50.41 1.95
CA VAL A 23 -37.23 49.61 2.01
C VAL A 23 -37.67 48.16 2.07
N CYS A 24 -37.77 47.53 0.91
CA CYS A 24 -37.94 46.10 0.79
C CYS A 24 -36.63 45.48 1.28
N ALA A 25 -36.57 45.27 2.60
CA ALA A 25 -35.49 44.54 3.23
C ALA A 25 -35.48 43.15 2.59
N GLN A 26 -34.55 42.93 1.66
CA GLN A 26 -34.34 41.63 1.05
C GLN A 26 -34.13 40.65 2.21
N LYS A 27 -35.08 39.71 2.38
CA LYS A 27 -34.88 38.57 3.29
C LYS A 27 -33.67 37.82 2.77
N LEU A 28 -32.52 38.09 3.38
CA LEU A 28 -31.25 37.45 3.08
C LEU A 28 -31.44 35.94 3.28
N ASN A 29 -31.56 35.22 2.16
CA ASN A 29 -31.70 33.78 2.18
C ASN A 29 -30.41 33.18 2.75
N THR A 30 -30.55 32.46 3.86
CA THR A 30 -29.45 31.84 4.62
C THR A 30 -28.63 30.88 3.77
N ASP A 31 -29.29 30.14 2.89
CA ASP A 31 -28.69 29.11 2.06
C ASP A 31 -27.90 29.77 0.92
N SER A 32 -28.42 30.86 0.36
CA SER A 32 -27.69 31.69 -0.60
C SER A 32 -26.44 32.32 0.04
N LEU A 33 -26.53 32.78 1.29
CA LEU A 33 -25.39 33.31 2.03
C LEU A 33 -24.34 32.23 2.34
N LEU A 34 -24.76 31.03 2.74
CA LEU A 34 -23.88 29.87 2.95
C LEU A 34 -23.14 29.51 1.65
N VAL A 35 -23.85 29.36 0.54
CA VAL A 35 -23.25 29.01 -0.76
C VAL A 35 -22.20 30.03 -1.19
N VAL A 36 -22.47 31.33 -1.01
CA VAL A 36 -21.49 32.40 -1.26
C VAL A 36 -20.26 32.26 -0.37
N ILE A 37 -20.43 31.98 0.93
CA ILE A 37 -19.31 31.78 1.86
C ILE A 37 -18.49 30.53 1.49
N ILE A 38 -19.13 29.42 1.13
CA ILE A 38 -18.47 28.18 0.69
C ILE A 38 -17.73 28.39 -0.64
N SER A 39 -18.26 29.21 -1.55
CA SER A 39 -17.59 29.60 -2.79
C SER A 39 -16.34 30.45 -2.51
N ASP A 40 -16.49 31.52 -1.71
CA ASP A 40 -15.38 32.39 -1.27
C ASP A 40 -14.30 31.59 -0.52
N MET A 41 -14.69 30.56 0.24
CA MET A 41 -13.74 29.66 0.91
C MET A 41 -12.81 28.93 -0.06
N LYS A 42 -13.29 28.57 -1.25
CA LYS A 42 -12.53 27.85 -2.28
C LYS A 42 -11.69 28.77 -3.17
N THR A 43 -12.08 30.03 -3.32
CA THR A 43 -11.53 30.95 -4.34
C THR A 43 -10.69 32.10 -3.77
N SER A 44 -10.86 32.47 -2.50
CA SER A 44 -10.18 33.61 -1.88
C SER A 44 -9.42 33.22 -0.62
N ASN A 45 -8.22 33.79 -0.40
CA ASN A 45 -7.47 33.66 0.85
C ASN A 45 -7.75 34.78 1.87
N ASN A 46 -8.76 35.64 1.65
CA ASN A 46 -9.13 36.68 2.62
C ASN A 46 -10.00 36.09 3.74
N TYR A 47 -9.36 35.50 4.75
CA TYR A 47 -10.04 34.88 5.89
C TYR A 47 -10.80 35.86 6.78
N GLN A 48 -10.34 37.11 6.91
CA GLN A 48 -11.02 38.13 7.71
C GLN A 48 -12.42 38.42 7.17
N LYS A 49 -12.54 38.62 5.85
CA LYS A 49 -13.83 38.82 5.17
C LYS A 49 -14.75 37.60 5.26
N LYS A 50 -14.19 36.38 5.32
CA LYS A 50 -14.97 35.16 5.56
C LYS A 50 -15.53 35.12 6.99
N ILE A 51 -14.72 35.49 8.00
CA ILE A 51 -15.16 35.60 9.40
C ILE A 51 -16.32 36.59 9.51
N GLU A 52 -16.18 37.80 8.94
CA GLU A 52 -17.25 38.81 8.91
C GLU A 52 -18.56 38.27 8.31
N LYS A 53 -18.48 37.60 7.16
CA LYS A 53 -19.65 36.98 6.52
C LYS A 53 -20.26 35.86 7.38
N CYS A 54 -19.46 35.02 8.03
CA CYS A 54 -19.98 33.97 8.91
C CYS A 54 -20.56 34.54 10.21
N LEU A 55 -20.03 35.64 10.75
CA LEU A 55 -20.62 36.37 11.87
C LEU A 55 -21.98 36.98 11.50
N LEU A 56 -22.12 37.52 10.28
CA LEU A 56 -23.39 37.98 9.74
C LEU A 56 -24.39 36.82 9.57
N GLY A 57 -23.95 35.70 8.99
CA GLY A 57 -24.76 34.48 8.87
C GLY A 57 -25.26 33.97 10.22
N LYS A 58 -24.37 33.87 11.21
CA LYS A 58 -24.71 33.53 12.61
C LYS A 58 -25.69 34.53 13.26
N LYS A 59 -25.64 35.82 12.89
CA LYS A 59 -26.59 36.83 13.39
C LYS A 59 -27.98 36.67 12.76
N ILE A 60 -28.05 36.28 11.48
CA ILE A 60 -29.31 36.07 10.74
C ILE A 60 -29.96 34.72 11.11
N ALA A 61 -29.15 33.68 11.29
CA ALA A 61 -29.59 32.32 11.64
C ALA A 61 -28.69 31.71 12.73
N PRO A 62 -28.96 32.02 14.02
CA PRO A 62 -28.10 31.58 15.14
C PRO A 62 -28.13 30.07 15.40
N ASP A 63 -29.15 29.37 14.91
CA ASP A 63 -29.28 27.91 15.03
C ASP A 63 -28.73 27.15 13.82
N TYR A 64 -28.34 27.84 12.75
CA TYR A 64 -27.70 27.21 11.60
C TYR A 64 -26.20 26.98 11.88
N LEU A 65 -25.89 25.76 12.32
CA LEU A 65 -24.59 25.38 12.89
C LEU A 65 -23.43 25.52 11.91
N ASP A 66 -23.69 25.40 10.61
CA ASP A 66 -22.71 25.57 9.54
C ASP A 66 -21.95 26.90 9.68
N PHE A 67 -22.64 28.02 9.97
CA PHE A 67 -21.97 29.31 10.17
C PHE A 67 -21.01 29.31 11.37
N GLN A 68 -21.30 28.50 12.41
CA GLN A 68 -20.41 28.34 13.57
C GLN A 68 -19.22 27.44 13.23
N LEU A 69 -19.46 26.31 12.55
CA LEU A 69 -18.40 25.42 12.05
C LEU A 69 -17.42 26.17 11.13
N LEU A 70 -17.96 26.99 10.22
CA LEU A 70 -17.17 27.82 9.31
C LEU A 70 -16.42 28.95 10.05
N LEU A 71 -16.98 29.55 11.10
CA LEU A 71 -16.21 30.45 11.97
C LEU A 71 -15.00 29.71 12.55
N GLY A 72 -15.22 28.53 13.16
CA GLY A 72 -14.15 27.72 13.72
C GLY A 72 -12.99 27.49 12.75
N ARG A 73 -13.31 27.07 11.52
CA ARG A 73 -12.34 26.86 10.45
C ARG A 73 -11.59 28.11 10.02
N ASN A 74 -12.25 29.26 9.89
CA ASN A 74 -11.58 30.50 9.50
C ASN A 74 -10.70 31.07 10.63
N TYR A 75 -11.07 30.84 11.90
CA TYR A 75 -10.21 31.12 13.04
C TYR A 75 -8.97 30.20 13.08
N GLU A 76 -9.12 28.91 12.76
CA GLU A 76 -7.98 27.98 12.61
C GLU A 76 -7.01 28.44 11.50
N PHE A 77 -7.52 28.77 10.31
CA PHE A 77 -6.69 29.30 9.22
C PHE A 77 -6.00 30.63 9.55
N THR A 78 -6.52 31.41 10.49
CA THR A 78 -5.88 32.65 10.99
C THR A 78 -5.09 32.45 12.29
N LYS A 79 -4.84 31.19 12.69
CA LYS A 79 -4.11 30.78 13.91
C LYS A 79 -4.71 31.26 15.24
N GLN A 80 -6.00 31.61 15.24
CA GLN A 80 -6.75 31.96 16.45
C GLN A 80 -7.34 30.68 17.07
N THR A 81 -6.49 29.84 17.65
CA THR A 81 -6.83 28.48 18.09
C THR A 81 -7.94 28.45 19.16
N ASP A 82 -7.93 29.36 20.12
CA ASP A 82 -8.98 29.46 21.15
C ASP A 82 -10.35 29.78 20.56
N SER A 83 -10.39 30.70 19.57
CA SER A 83 -11.63 31.03 18.84
C SER A 83 -12.09 29.84 18.01
N ALA A 84 -11.17 29.13 17.34
CA ALA A 84 -11.49 27.93 16.57
C ALA A 84 -12.16 26.86 17.45
N ARG A 85 -11.51 26.53 18.58
CA ARG A 85 -11.98 25.58 19.59
C ARG A 85 -13.34 25.95 20.16
N TYR A 86 -13.56 27.21 20.51
CA TYR A 86 -14.85 27.70 21.02
C TYR A 86 -16.01 27.42 20.05
N TYR A 87 -15.81 27.67 18.76
CA TYR A 87 -16.86 27.45 17.76
C TYR A 87 -17.05 25.97 17.42
N TYR A 88 -15.98 25.16 17.40
CA TYR A 88 -16.11 23.71 17.28
C TYR A 88 -16.88 23.11 18.46
N GLN A 89 -16.55 23.50 19.69
CA GLN A 89 -17.26 23.06 20.90
C GLN A 89 -18.75 23.37 20.82
N LYS A 90 -19.13 24.60 20.42
CA LYS A 90 -20.54 24.97 20.27
C LYS A 90 -21.32 24.13 19.26
N VAL A 91 -20.69 23.67 18.18
CA VAL A 91 -21.33 22.78 17.20
C VAL A 91 -21.47 21.37 17.79
N MET A 92 -20.43 20.85 18.46
CA MET A 92 -20.48 19.55 19.14
C MET A 92 -21.57 19.52 20.24
N ASP A 93 -21.66 20.56 21.06
CA ASP A 93 -22.65 20.69 22.14
C ASP A 93 -24.10 20.77 21.60
N LYS A 94 -24.33 21.56 20.55
CA LYS A 94 -25.68 21.72 19.95
C LYS A 94 -26.10 20.51 19.11
N ASN A 95 -25.16 19.81 18.46
CA ASN A 95 -25.47 18.65 17.64
C ASN A 95 -24.35 17.59 17.71
N PRO A 96 -24.45 16.64 18.66
CA PRO A 96 -23.53 15.50 18.77
C PRO A 96 -23.53 14.53 17.58
N LYS A 97 -24.31 14.77 16.51
CA LYS A 97 -24.24 14.03 15.24
C LYS A 97 -23.41 14.74 14.16
N TYR A 98 -22.86 15.92 14.43
CA TYR A 98 -22.13 16.71 13.43
C TYR A 98 -20.63 16.32 13.38
N GLU A 99 -20.31 15.26 12.64
CA GLU A 99 -18.95 14.65 12.58
C GLU A 99 -17.81 15.64 12.30
N ASP A 100 -18.02 16.60 11.39
CA ASP A 100 -17.00 17.59 11.02
C ASP A 100 -16.47 18.39 12.22
N ALA A 101 -17.33 18.72 13.20
CA ALA A 101 -16.93 19.52 14.36
C ALA A 101 -15.94 18.77 15.26
N PHE A 102 -16.22 17.48 15.52
CA PHE A 102 -15.31 16.58 16.23
C PHE A 102 -14.01 16.39 15.45
N LEU A 103 -14.10 16.13 14.14
CA LEU A 103 -12.94 15.96 13.28
C LEU A 103 -12.01 17.18 13.31
N TYR A 104 -12.54 18.40 13.17
CA TYR A 104 -11.72 19.60 13.21
C TYR A 104 -11.15 19.87 14.61
N SER A 105 -11.90 19.61 15.69
CA SER A 105 -11.35 19.72 17.05
C SER A 105 -10.20 18.73 17.29
N ILE A 106 -10.35 17.47 16.91
CA ILE A 106 -9.30 16.44 17.03
C ILE A 106 -8.06 16.83 16.21
N ASN A 107 -8.26 17.33 14.97
CA ASN A 107 -7.15 17.79 14.14
C ASN A 107 -6.46 19.03 14.72
N LEU A 108 -7.19 19.95 15.35
CA LEU A 108 -6.63 21.11 16.04
C LEU A 108 -5.75 20.67 17.23
N ASP A 109 -6.20 19.70 18.02
CA ASP A 109 -5.40 19.12 19.11
C ASP A 109 -4.13 18.42 18.59
N ILE A 110 -4.22 17.71 17.47
CA ILE A 110 -3.05 17.11 16.79
C ILE A 110 -2.06 18.18 16.32
N GLN A 111 -2.55 19.29 15.71
CA GLN A 111 -1.70 20.40 15.27
C GLN A 111 -0.99 21.08 16.44
N GLU A 112 -1.68 21.27 17.56
CA GLU A 112 -1.11 21.82 18.81
C GLU A 112 -0.27 20.79 19.59
N LYS A 113 -0.09 19.57 19.08
CA LYS A 113 0.61 18.43 19.71
C LYS A 113 0.01 17.96 21.04
N LYS A 114 -1.26 18.28 21.29
CA LYS A 114 -2.05 17.90 22.47
C LYS A 114 -2.59 16.47 22.32
N TYR A 115 -1.73 15.51 21.99
CA TYR A 115 -2.12 14.17 21.54
C TYR A 115 -3.00 13.40 22.52
N ASN A 116 -2.79 13.55 23.84
CA ASN A 116 -3.65 12.91 24.84
C ASN A 116 -5.09 13.48 24.84
N GLN A 117 -5.25 14.79 24.62
CA GLN A 117 -6.57 15.43 24.50
C GLN A 117 -7.25 15.07 23.17
N ALA A 118 -6.47 14.98 22.09
CA ALA A 118 -6.94 14.46 20.82
C ALA A 118 -7.46 13.02 20.95
N LEU A 119 -6.73 12.16 21.69
CA LEU A 119 -7.10 10.77 21.93
C LEU A 119 -8.39 10.67 22.75
N GLU A 120 -8.47 11.36 23.89
CA GLU A 120 -9.67 11.38 24.75
C GLU A 120 -10.91 11.86 23.98
N THR A 121 -10.77 12.92 23.18
CA THR A 121 -11.83 13.42 22.31
C THR A 121 -12.20 12.40 21.23
N THR A 122 -11.22 11.73 20.63
CA THR A 122 -11.46 10.69 19.61
C THR A 122 -12.20 9.48 20.19
N GLU A 123 -11.82 9.00 21.38
CA GLU A 123 -12.47 7.87 22.03
C GLU A 123 -13.93 8.19 22.41
N LYS A 124 -14.19 9.39 22.95
CA LYS A 124 -15.56 9.90 23.17
C LYS A 124 -16.35 10.00 21.86
N THR A 125 -15.71 10.45 20.78
CA THR A 125 -16.35 10.57 19.46
C THR A 125 -16.70 9.21 18.86
N ILE A 126 -15.84 8.19 19.03
CA ILE A 126 -16.11 6.82 18.57
C ILE A 126 -17.39 6.23 19.20
N ILE A 127 -17.69 6.55 20.47
CA ILE A 127 -18.92 6.11 21.13
C ILE A 127 -20.16 6.72 20.45
N LEU A 128 -20.10 7.99 20.05
CA LEU A 128 -21.17 8.70 19.36
C LEU A 128 -21.29 8.29 17.87
N HIS A 129 -20.17 8.00 17.23
CA HIS A 129 -20.01 7.79 15.79
C HIS A 129 -19.41 6.41 15.45
N SER A 130 -19.88 5.36 16.11
CA SER A 130 -19.31 4.00 16.01
C SER A 130 -19.30 3.39 14.60
N LYS A 131 -20.07 3.94 13.66
CA LYS A 131 -20.09 3.54 12.24
C LYS A 131 -19.13 4.33 11.35
N SER A 132 -18.50 5.39 11.86
CA SER A 132 -17.60 6.26 11.10
C SER A 132 -16.14 5.84 11.31
N ILE A 133 -15.59 5.13 10.31
CA ILE A 133 -14.21 4.62 10.30
C ILE A 133 -13.16 5.71 10.53
N LEU A 134 -13.49 6.96 10.18
CA LEU A 134 -12.61 8.12 10.28
C LEU A 134 -12.03 8.31 11.70
N PHE A 135 -12.83 8.08 12.74
CA PHE A 135 -12.38 8.26 14.13
C PHE A 135 -11.51 7.10 14.61
N TYR A 136 -11.75 5.86 14.14
CA TYR A 136 -10.87 4.73 14.38
C TYR A 136 -9.50 4.92 13.72
N GLN A 137 -9.48 5.44 12.48
CA GLN A 137 -8.25 5.84 11.80
C GLN A 137 -7.51 6.94 12.59
N LYS A 138 -8.22 7.95 13.10
CA LYS A 138 -7.64 8.98 13.98
C LYS A 138 -7.06 8.41 15.28
N LYS A 139 -7.73 7.47 15.95
CA LYS A 139 -7.21 6.77 17.15
C LYS A 139 -5.84 6.13 16.85
N SER A 140 -5.74 5.41 15.73
CA SER A 140 -4.47 4.78 15.30
C SER A 140 -3.38 5.77 14.86
N GLU A 141 -3.76 6.92 14.28
CA GLU A 141 -2.85 8.02 13.93
C GLU A 141 -2.26 8.65 15.20
N ILE A 142 -3.10 8.91 16.21
CA ILE A 142 -2.72 9.55 17.47
C ILE A 142 -1.78 8.67 18.29
N TYR A 143 -2.02 7.36 18.41
CA TYR A 143 -1.05 6.46 19.05
C TYR A 143 0.30 6.43 18.31
N GLY A 144 0.29 6.53 16.97
CA GLY A 144 1.51 6.69 16.18
C GLY A 144 2.29 7.98 16.48
N LEU A 145 1.57 9.09 16.71
CA LEU A 145 2.15 10.37 17.11
C LEU A 145 2.69 10.35 18.56
N LEU A 146 2.03 9.61 19.46
CA LEU A 146 2.49 9.31 20.81
C LEU A 146 3.69 8.34 20.86
N GLN A 147 4.01 7.69 19.74
CA GLN A 147 4.96 6.57 19.65
C GLN A 147 4.56 5.33 20.47
N ASP A 148 3.31 5.25 20.93
CA ASP A 148 2.74 4.08 21.59
C ASP A 148 2.37 3.02 20.55
N ARG A 149 3.38 2.23 20.18
CA ARG A 149 3.29 1.22 19.13
C ARG A 149 2.39 0.04 19.52
N GLU A 150 2.30 -0.29 20.80
CA GLU A 150 1.46 -1.39 21.29
C GLU A 150 -0.02 -1.02 21.12
N GLN A 151 -0.41 0.15 21.61
CA GLN A 151 -1.78 0.64 21.48
C GLN A 151 -2.12 1.02 20.03
N GLN A 152 -1.14 1.46 19.22
CA GLN A 152 -1.34 1.64 17.79
C GLN A 152 -1.71 0.33 17.10
N ILE A 153 -0.96 -0.76 17.34
CA ILE A 153 -1.26 -2.09 16.78
C ILE A 153 -2.62 -2.58 17.26
N LYS A 154 -2.93 -2.41 18.55
CA LYS A 154 -4.24 -2.78 19.13
C LYS A 154 -5.38 -2.01 18.45
N SER A 155 -5.28 -0.69 18.35
CA SER A 155 -6.27 0.16 17.67
C SER A 155 -6.46 -0.19 16.20
N LEU A 156 -5.41 -0.61 15.49
CA LEU A 156 -5.51 -1.06 14.10
C LEU A 156 -6.22 -2.42 13.97
N LYS A 157 -6.01 -3.34 14.92
CA LYS A 157 -6.76 -4.60 14.99
C LYS A 157 -8.25 -4.35 15.30
N GLU A 158 -8.55 -3.56 16.33
CA GLU A 158 -9.92 -3.10 16.65
C GLU A 158 -10.61 -2.48 15.42
N THR A 159 -9.88 -1.67 14.63
CA THR A 159 -10.40 -1.07 13.39
C THR A 159 -10.74 -2.14 12.34
N LEU A 160 -9.90 -3.17 12.18
CA LEU A 160 -10.10 -4.23 11.18
C LEU A 160 -11.13 -5.27 11.60
N GLU A 161 -11.41 -5.44 12.90
CA GLU A 161 -12.53 -6.25 13.39
C GLU A 161 -13.88 -5.63 12.99
N ILE A 162 -13.98 -4.29 13.06
CA ILE A 162 -15.21 -3.54 12.74
C ILE A 162 -15.29 -3.21 11.23
N PHE A 163 -14.15 -2.96 10.58
CA PHE A 163 -14.04 -2.61 9.16
C PHE A 163 -13.01 -3.52 8.43
N PRO A 164 -13.33 -4.80 8.15
CA PRO A 164 -12.36 -5.81 7.66
C PRO A 164 -11.65 -5.48 6.34
N TYR A 165 -12.23 -4.57 5.55
CA TYR A 165 -11.76 -4.19 4.23
C TYR A 165 -11.05 -2.82 4.18
N ASP A 166 -10.74 -2.18 5.32
CA ASP A 166 -10.04 -0.89 5.28
C ASP A 166 -8.59 -1.01 4.78
N PRO A 167 -8.25 -0.44 3.61
CA PRO A 167 -6.88 -0.51 3.10
C PRO A 167 -5.89 0.30 3.94
N GLN A 168 -6.34 1.34 4.65
CA GLN A 168 -5.45 2.19 5.44
C GLN A 168 -4.99 1.48 6.72
N ALA A 169 -5.93 0.97 7.52
CA ALA A 169 -5.61 0.21 8.73
C ALA A 169 -4.78 -1.04 8.43
N ARG A 170 -5.12 -1.79 7.36
CA ARG A 170 -4.34 -2.96 6.92
C ARG A 170 -2.92 -2.59 6.50
N SER A 171 -2.75 -1.57 5.66
CA SER A 171 -1.42 -1.12 5.22
C SER A 171 -0.56 -0.59 6.38
N ALA A 172 -1.16 0.11 7.35
CA ALA A 172 -0.47 0.57 8.54
C ALA A 172 -0.05 -0.61 9.44
N LEU A 173 -0.92 -1.59 9.66
CA LEU A 173 -0.63 -2.77 10.46
C LEU A 173 0.46 -3.65 9.80
N GLU A 174 0.40 -3.82 8.48
CA GLU A 174 1.46 -4.48 7.70
C GLU A 174 2.80 -3.74 7.81
N GLN A 175 2.81 -2.41 7.68
CA GLN A 175 4.04 -1.61 7.84
C GLN A 175 4.64 -1.78 9.25
N LEU A 176 3.81 -1.69 10.30
CA LEU A 176 4.25 -1.91 11.68
C LEU A 176 4.77 -3.35 11.87
N HIS A 177 4.10 -4.35 11.31
CA HIS A 177 4.58 -5.73 11.33
C HIS A 177 5.84 -5.96 10.49
N GLN A 178 6.15 -5.13 9.49
CA GLN A 178 7.44 -5.14 8.77
C GLN A 178 8.55 -4.40 9.53
N GLU A 179 8.20 -3.39 10.32
CA GLU A 179 9.14 -2.64 11.17
C GLU A 179 9.52 -3.37 12.48
N ASN A 180 8.69 -4.32 12.94
CA ASN A 180 9.14 -5.27 13.96
C ASN A 180 10.25 -6.14 13.35
N LYS A 181 11.33 -6.36 14.10
CA LYS A 181 12.38 -7.31 13.74
C LYS A 181 11.73 -8.70 13.61
N ASN A 182 11.58 -9.22 12.39
CA ASN A 182 11.15 -10.60 12.16
C ASN A 182 12.31 -11.42 11.60
N ASN A 183 13.45 -11.27 12.28
CA ASN A 183 14.61 -12.07 11.99
C ASN A 183 14.20 -13.54 12.12
N ARG A 184 14.59 -14.33 11.14
CA ARG A 184 14.21 -15.74 11.08
C ARG A 184 15.31 -16.53 10.41
N MET A 185 15.50 -17.74 10.88
CA MET A 185 16.33 -18.73 10.22
C MET A 185 15.46 -19.91 9.83
N GLY A 186 15.75 -20.58 8.73
CA GLY A 186 14.90 -21.68 8.28
C GLY A 186 15.50 -22.55 7.20
N ILE A 187 14.83 -23.66 6.98
CA ILE A 187 15.16 -24.63 5.95
C ILE A 187 13.96 -24.75 5.01
N ASN A 188 14.25 -24.76 3.71
CA ASN A 188 13.29 -25.13 2.67
C ASN A 188 13.87 -26.27 1.83
N TYR A 189 13.12 -27.36 1.71
CA TYR A 189 13.49 -28.55 0.96
C TYR A 189 12.51 -28.77 -0.21
N ASN A 190 13.03 -28.88 -1.42
CA ASN A 190 12.29 -29.20 -2.63
C ASN A 190 12.71 -30.59 -3.13
N TYR A 191 11.72 -31.44 -3.39
CA TYR A 191 11.88 -32.74 -4.05
C TYR A 191 11.13 -32.71 -5.38
N THR A 192 11.84 -32.87 -6.50
CA THR A 192 11.26 -32.87 -7.86
C THR A 192 11.37 -34.26 -8.48
N THR A 193 10.27 -34.83 -8.96
CA THR A 193 10.25 -36.00 -9.83
C THR A 193 9.95 -35.58 -11.26
N ILE A 194 10.47 -36.34 -12.24
CA ILE A 194 10.29 -36.05 -13.67
C ILE A 194 9.89 -37.33 -14.38
N SER A 195 8.89 -37.28 -15.26
CA SER A 195 8.33 -38.48 -15.93
C SER A 195 9.25 -39.08 -17.01
N ARG A 196 10.32 -38.38 -17.41
CA ARG A 196 11.25 -38.85 -18.44
C ARG A 196 12.20 -39.88 -17.84
N GLN A 197 12.17 -41.10 -18.36
CA GLN A 197 12.89 -42.26 -17.82
C GLN A 197 14.36 -42.00 -17.48
N GLU A 198 15.06 -41.21 -18.31
CA GLU A 198 16.49 -40.89 -18.15
C GLU A 198 16.85 -40.00 -16.95
N ILE A 199 15.89 -39.26 -16.38
CA ILE A 199 16.14 -38.31 -15.28
C ILE A 199 15.63 -38.90 -13.97
N GLY A 200 16.53 -39.00 -13.00
CA GLY A 200 16.15 -39.32 -11.62
C GLY A 200 15.59 -38.09 -10.90
N PRO A 201 15.22 -38.25 -9.61
CA PRO A 201 14.74 -37.12 -8.82
C PRO A 201 15.79 -36.02 -8.66
N TRP A 202 15.31 -34.83 -8.36
CA TRP A 202 16.15 -33.72 -7.90
C TRP A 202 15.84 -33.39 -6.44
N HIS A 203 16.89 -33.05 -5.72
CA HIS A 203 16.85 -32.59 -4.35
C HIS A 203 17.46 -31.19 -4.29
N LEU A 204 16.78 -30.25 -3.65
CA LEU A 204 17.33 -28.92 -3.33
C LEU A 204 17.00 -28.62 -1.86
N ILE A 205 18.02 -28.43 -1.04
CA ILE A 205 17.88 -27.91 0.32
C ILE A 205 18.47 -26.51 0.40
N ASN A 206 17.75 -25.61 1.05
CA ASN A 206 18.13 -24.22 1.24
C ASN A 206 18.16 -23.94 2.74
N LEU A 207 19.28 -23.43 3.26
CA LEU A 207 19.38 -22.83 4.59
C LEU A 207 19.34 -21.31 4.42
N GLU A 208 18.35 -20.66 5.02
CA GLU A 208 18.10 -19.22 4.89
C GLU A 208 18.19 -18.52 6.24
N TYR A 209 18.80 -17.33 6.26
CA TYR A 209 18.68 -16.35 7.34
C TYR A 209 18.18 -15.03 6.79
N VAL A 210 17.08 -14.52 7.36
CA VAL A 210 16.51 -13.21 7.05
C VAL A 210 16.73 -12.28 8.24
N ASN A 211 17.25 -11.09 7.95
CA ASN A 211 17.47 -10.01 8.89
C ASN A 211 16.60 -8.81 8.48
N ASP A 212 15.46 -8.63 9.16
CA ASP A 212 14.52 -7.54 8.89
C ASP A 212 14.89 -6.31 9.74
N GLN A 213 15.12 -5.17 9.07
CA GLN A 213 15.59 -3.93 9.65
C GLN A 213 14.67 -2.75 9.28
N LYS A 214 14.80 -1.62 10.00
CA LYS A 214 13.98 -0.43 9.71
C LYS A 214 14.12 0.04 8.26
N TRP A 215 15.35 0.01 7.73
CA TRP A 215 15.70 0.43 6.37
C TRP A 215 15.31 -0.57 5.28
N GLY A 216 14.99 -1.82 5.61
CA GLY A 216 14.89 -2.89 4.62
C GLY A 216 15.23 -4.26 5.18
N SER A 217 15.47 -5.24 4.33
CA SER A 217 15.80 -6.62 4.71
C SER A 217 17.05 -7.11 4.00
N ILE A 218 17.86 -7.91 4.67
CA ILE A 218 18.92 -8.72 4.05
C ILE A 218 18.55 -10.19 4.20
N ILE A 219 18.73 -10.98 3.14
CA ILE A 219 18.55 -12.43 3.15
C ILE A 219 19.85 -13.07 2.72
N GLY A 220 20.45 -13.89 3.58
CA GLY A 220 21.55 -14.77 3.21
C GLY A 220 21.04 -16.20 3.04
N ARG A 221 21.42 -16.87 1.95
CA ARG A 221 21.02 -18.26 1.70
C ARG A 221 22.21 -19.11 1.23
N ILE A 222 22.26 -20.33 1.72
CA ILE A 222 23.15 -21.38 1.26
C ILE A 222 22.28 -22.52 0.73
N SER A 223 22.53 -22.95 -0.50
CA SER A 223 21.72 -23.95 -1.18
C SER A 223 22.57 -25.13 -1.62
N TYR A 224 22.14 -26.35 -1.33
CA TYR A 224 22.75 -27.60 -1.81
C TYR A 224 21.76 -28.32 -2.73
N ALA A 225 22.23 -28.73 -3.91
CA ALA A 225 21.41 -29.47 -4.87
C ALA A 225 22.06 -30.80 -5.28
N GLU A 226 21.22 -31.80 -5.53
CA GLU A 226 21.58 -33.07 -6.17
C GLU A 226 20.59 -33.34 -7.31
N ARG A 227 21.10 -33.78 -8.47
CA ARG A 227 20.30 -34.13 -9.65
C ARG A 227 20.74 -35.50 -10.16
N HIS A 228 19.83 -36.47 -10.10
CA HIS A 228 20.10 -37.87 -10.48
C HIS A 228 19.77 -38.13 -11.97
N ALA A 229 20.41 -39.14 -12.55
CA ALA A 229 20.14 -39.65 -13.91
C ALA A 229 20.32 -41.18 -13.97
N ILE A 230 19.80 -41.82 -15.03
CA ILE A 230 19.67 -43.29 -15.18
C ILE A 230 20.91 -44.11 -14.80
N ASN A 231 22.12 -43.61 -15.07
CA ASN A 231 23.38 -44.33 -14.83
C ASN A 231 23.95 -44.11 -13.41
N ASN A 232 23.12 -43.81 -12.41
CA ASN A 232 23.53 -43.33 -11.07
C ASN A 232 24.45 -42.09 -11.11
N PHE A 233 24.45 -41.35 -12.23
CA PHE A 233 25.20 -40.12 -12.35
C PHE A 233 24.48 -39.02 -11.57
N VAL A 234 25.18 -38.43 -10.59
CA VAL A 234 24.66 -37.37 -9.74
C VAL A 234 25.50 -36.12 -9.94
N ILE A 235 24.89 -35.06 -10.48
CA ILE A 235 25.49 -33.72 -10.43
C ILE A 235 25.04 -33.07 -9.13
N LYS A 236 25.99 -32.61 -8.33
CA LYS A 236 25.73 -31.95 -7.05
C LYS A 236 26.63 -30.72 -6.83
N GLY A 237 26.30 -29.93 -5.83
CA GLY A 237 27.04 -28.71 -5.53
C GLY A 237 26.34 -27.74 -4.58
N MET A 238 27.06 -26.66 -4.25
CA MET A 238 26.66 -25.60 -3.35
C MET A 238 26.48 -24.27 -4.09
N GLN A 239 25.56 -23.43 -3.62
CA GLN A 239 25.34 -22.08 -4.09
C GLN A 239 25.18 -21.13 -2.90
N TYR A 240 25.70 -19.91 -3.05
CA TYR A 240 25.63 -18.84 -2.06
C TYR A 240 24.87 -17.67 -2.65
N GLU A 241 23.92 -17.12 -1.91
CA GLU A 241 23.07 -16.02 -2.37
C GLU A 241 22.90 -14.97 -1.28
N LEU A 242 22.94 -13.70 -1.70
CA LEU A 242 22.67 -12.54 -0.87
C LEU A 242 21.62 -11.68 -1.57
N GLU A 243 20.45 -11.57 -0.97
CA GLU A 243 19.38 -10.67 -1.42
C GLU A 243 19.23 -9.47 -0.47
N SER A 244 18.78 -8.34 -1.00
CA SER A 244 18.46 -7.15 -0.23
C SER A 244 17.22 -6.45 -0.74
N TYR A 245 16.32 -6.07 0.17
CA TYR A 245 15.18 -5.21 -0.10
C TYR A 245 15.40 -3.86 0.60
N TYR A 246 15.85 -2.84 -0.12
CA TYR A 246 16.22 -1.53 0.45
C TYR A 246 15.11 -0.49 0.24
N LYS A 247 14.51 0.02 1.33
CA LYS A 247 13.48 1.07 1.29
C LYS A 247 14.11 2.38 0.83
N THR A 248 13.71 2.84 -0.34
CA THR A 248 14.25 4.04 -1.00
C THR A 248 13.41 5.28 -0.69
N SER A 249 12.10 5.12 -0.45
CA SER A 249 11.21 6.18 0.01
C SER A 249 9.97 5.61 0.71
N LYS A 250 9.06 6.48 1.17
CA LYS A 250 7.73 6.07 1.69
C LYS A 250 6.85 5.35 0.65
N ARG A 251 7.22 5.33 -0.63
CA ARG A 251 6.48 4.69 -1.73
C ARG A 251 7.36 3.87 -2.67
N SER A 252 8.61 3.59 -2.31
CA SER A 252 9.51 2.85 -3.20
C SER A 252 10.58 2.08 -2.46
N TYR A 253 10.99 0.97 -3.05
CA TYR A 253 12.12 0.17 -2.60
C TYR A 253 12.84 -0.45 -3.79
N THR A 254 14.06 -0.91 -3.57
CA THR A 254 14.83 -1.69 -4.54
C THR A 254 15.00 -3.12 -4.02
N TYR A 255 14.95 -4.07 -4.93
CA TYR A 255 15.40 -5.44 -4.75
C TYR A 255 16.77 -5.59 -5.41
N TRP A 256 17.68 -6.28 -4.73
CA TRP A 256 18.98 -6.68 -5.22
C TRP A 256 19.22 -8.15 -4.90
N ASP A 257 19.89 -8.85 -5.80
CA ASP A 257 20.28 -10.25 -5.67
C ASP A 257 21.69 -10.41 -6.25
N ALA A 258 22.57 -11.02 -5.46
CA ALA A 258 23.85 -11.55 -5.93
C ALA A 258 23.96 -13.03 -5.53
N THR A 259 24.03 -13.90 -6.54
CA THR A 259 24.21 -15.34 -6.38
C THR A 259 25.54 -15.80 -6.99
N TYR A 260 26.22 -16.77 -6.37
CA TYR A 260 27.47 -17.36 -6.85
C TYR A 260 27.55 -18.88 -6.61
N SER A 261 28.14 -19.61 -7.55
CA SER A 261 28.55 -21.01 -7.41
C SER A 261 29.70 -21.35 -8.37
N ASN A 262 30.54 -22.32 -8.01
CA ASN A 262 31.48 -22.95 -8.95
C ASN A 262 30.97 -24.28 -9.52
N ASP A 263 29.90 -24.84 -8.96
CA ASP A 263 29.46 -26.20 -9.26
C ASP A 263 28.53 -26.25 -10.48
N LEU A 264 28.66 -27.32 -11.28
CA LEU A 264 27.90 -27.51 -12.52
C LEU A 264 26.37 -27.60 -12.31
N VAL A 265 25.93 -27.90 -11.08
CA VAL A 265 24.50 -27.98 -10.72
C VAL A 265 23.82 -26.61 -10.59
N PHE A 266 24.57 -25.51 -10.72
CA PHE A 266 24.09 -24.12 -10.60
C PHE A 266 24.70 -23.19 -11.67
N PRO A 267 24.10 -22.01 -11.92
CA PRO A 267 24.77 -20.93 -12.66
C PRO A 267 26.01 -20.41 -11.91
N LYS A 268 27.02 -19.94 -12.65
CA LYS A 268 28.26 -19.39 -12.06
C LYS A 268 27.99 -18.14 -11.23
N TYR A 269 27.20 -17.24 -11.79
CA TYR A 269 26.70 -16.07 -11.07
C TYR A 269 25.37 -15.59 -11.62
N LYS A 270 24.56 -15.01 -10.73
CA LYS A 270 23.34 -14.26 -11.05
C LYS A 270 23.43 -12.92 -10.35
N LEU A 271 23.08 -11.86 -11.08
CA LEU A 271 22.90 -10.51 -10.54
C LEU A 271 21.51 -10.03 -10.91
N GLY A 272 20.72 -9.64 -9.90
CA GLY A 272 19.36 -9.16 -10.06
C GLY A 272 19.19 -7.76 -9.46
N GLY A 273 18.41 -6.92 -10.13
CA GLY A 273 17.98 -5.63 -9.61
C GLY A 273 16.55 -5.33 -10.07
N SER A 274 15.67 -4.88 -9.17
CA SER A 274 14.33 -4.37 -9.52
C SER A 274 13.98 -3.15 -8.67
N PHE A 275 13.37 -2.13 -9.26
CA PHE A 275 12.80 -0.99 -8.55
C PHE A 275 11.28 -1.12 -8.47
N TYR A 276 10.73 -0.95 -7.26
CA TYR A 276 9.31 -1.09 -6.96
C TYR A 276 8.70 0.26 -6.59
N LEU A 277 7.50 0.55 -7.12
CA LEU A 277 6.72 1.76 -6.87
C LEU A 277 5.34 1.43 -6.34
N ASN A 278 5.01 1.98 -5.18
CA ASN A 278 3.73 1.84 -4.50
C ASN A 278 2.80 3.03 -4.78
N PHE A 279 1.60 2.74 -5.25
CA PHE A 279 0.55 3.70 -5.61
C PHE A 279 -0.64 3.62 -4.64
N LYS A 280 -1.54 4.62 -4.73
CA LYS A 280 -2.77 4.64 -3.92
C LYS A 280 -3.66 3.43 -4.23
N LYS A 281 -4.49 3.04 -3.25
CA LYS A 281 -5.42 1.90 -3.33
C LYS A 281 -4.72 0.53 -3.50
N GLY A 282 -3.51 0.36 -2.96
CA GLY A 282 -2.83 -0.95 -2.92
C GLY A 282 -2.37 -1.48 -4.29
N TRP A 283 -2.04 -0.60 -5.22
CA TRP A 283 -1.36 -0.96 -6.47
C TRP A 283 0.16 -0.79 -6.31
N GLU A 284 0.92 -1.69 -6.88
CA GLU A 284 2.38 -1.63 -6.96
C GLU A 284 2.83 -2.03 -8.38
N THR A 285 3.94 -1.47 -8.87
CA THR A 285 4.59 -1.92 -10.10
C THR A 285 6.08 -2.10 -9.88
N ASP A 286 6.70 -3.07 -10.57
CA ASP A 286 8.14 -3.25 -10.57
C ASP A 286 8.74 -3.29 -11.97
N LEU A 287 9.97 -2.79 -12.09
CA LEU A 287 10.78 -2.83 -13.31
C LEU A 287 12.21 -3.20 -12.92
N GLY A 288 12.84 -4.10 -13.66
CA GLY A 288 14.18 -4.56 -13.33
C GLY A 288 14.89 -5.35 -14.41
N LEU A 289 16.07 -5.83 -14.05
CA LEU A 289 16.96 -6.66 -14.86
C LEU A 289 17.39 -7.88 -14.06
N ARG A 290 17.67 -8.98 -14.77
CA ARG A 290 18.43 -10.14 -14.29
C ARG A 290 19.53 -10.44 -15.28
N PHE A 291 20.74 -10.66 -14.79
CA PHE A 291 21.86 -11.15 -15.56
C PHE A 291 22.30 -12.49 -14.97
N ILE A 292 22.30 -13.55 -15.77
CA ILE A 292 22.68 -14.90 -15.34
C ILE A 292 23.77 -15.42 -16.25
N LYS A 293 24.89 -15.84 -15.67
CA LYS A 293 25.94 -16.58 -16.37
C LYS A 293 25.87 -18.05 -16.00
N THR A 294 25.58 -18.88 -16.99
CA THR A 294 25.69 -20.33 -16.90
C THR A 294 27.09 -20.78 -17.36
N GLN A 295 27.31 -22.07 -17.55
CA GLN A 295 28.59 -22.58 -18.05
C GLN A 295 28.86 -22.13 -19.50
N ASN A 296 27.83 -22.08 -20.35
CA ASN A 296 27.97 -21.88 -21.81
C ASN A 296 27.12 -20.73 -22.38
N LEU A 297 26.32 -20.06 -21.55
CA LEU A 297 25.43 -18.98 -21.97
C LEU A 297 25.30 -17.87 -20.92
N ASP A 298 25.38 -16.64 -21.40
CA ASP A 298 25.03 -15.43 -20.65
C ASP A 298 23.61 -15.00 -21.05
N VAL A 299 22.77 -14.70 -20.06
CA VAL A 299 21.35 -14.40 -20.24
C VAL A 299 21.06 -13.05 -19.60
N LEU A 300 20.61 -12.08 -20.40
CA LEU A 300 20.07 -10.81 -19.90
C LEU A 300 18.55 -10.87 -20.02
N THR A 301 17.86 -10.58 -18.92
CA THR A 301 16.40 -10.59 -18.85
C THR A 301 15.89 -9.26 -18.33
N MET A 302 14.92 -8.68 -19.02
CA MET A 302 14.11 -7.58 -18.50
C MET A 302 12.92 -8.15 -17.74
N VAL A 303 12.63 -7.64 -16.55
CA VAL A 303 11.43 -7.99 -15.77
C VAL A 303 10.57 -6.76 -15.58
N THR A 304 9.26 -6.91 -15.76
CA THR A 304 8.25 -5.92 -15.40
C THR A 304 7.10 -6.61 -14.69
N GLY A 305 6.46 -5.92 -13.75
CA GLY A 305 5.38 -6.50 -12.96
C GLY A 305 4.38 -5.47 -12.47
N VAL A 306 3.16 -5.97 -12.22
CA VAL A 306 2.10 -5.25 -11.54
C VAL A 306 1.54 -6.11 -10.42
N THR A 307 1.44 -5.52 -9.24
CA THR A 307 0.96 -6.16 -8.02
C THR A 307 -0.23 -5.38 -7.49
N LYS A 308 -1.20 -6.10 -6.94
CA LYS A 308 -2.46 -5.57 -6.44
C LYS A 308 -2.86 -6.26 -5.15
N THR A 309 -3.04 -5.49 -4.09
CA THR A 309 -3.70 -5.95 -2.86
C THR A 309 -5.20 -5.62 -2.91
N ILE A 310 -6.06 -6.63 -2.70
CA ILE A 310 -7.53 -6.53 -2.65
C ILE A 310 -8.00 -7.25 -1.38
N GLY A 311 -8.15 -6.53 -0.28
CA GLY A 311 -8.47 -7.12 1.03
C GLY A 311 -7.41 -8.17 1.41
N PRO A 312 -7.79 -9.45 1.64
CA PRO A 312 -6.86 -10.53 1.96
C PRO A 312 -6.03 -11.05 0.77
N TYR A 313 -6.38 -10.68 -0.47
CA TYR A 313 -5.67 -11.15 -1.66
C TYR A 313 -4.50 -10.23 -2.01
N TRP A 314 -3.32 -10.82 -2.20
CA TRP A 314 -2.19 -10.22 -2.90
C TRP A 314 -2.05 -10.92 -4.24
N LEU A 315 -2.19 -10.17 -5.33
CA LEU A 315 -2.14 -10.67 -6.71
C LEU A 315 -0.95 -10.00 -7.40
N SER A 316 0.00 -10.77 -7.92
CA SER A 316 1.16 -10.25 -8.64
C SER A 316 1.29 -10.92 -9.99
N PHE A 317 1.28 -10.12 -11.05
CA PHE A 317 1.55 -10.53 -12.41
C PHE A 317 2.92 -10.01 -12.83
N LYS A 318 3.82 -10.89 -13.26
CA LYS A 318 5.13 -10.54 -13.79
C LYS A 318 5.32 -11.07 -15.20
N ALA A 319 5.90 -10.24 -16.05
CA ALA A 319 6.37 -10.58 -17.38
C ALA A 319 7.89 -10.45 -17.42
N TYR A 320 8.56 -11.46 -18.00
CA TYR A 320 10.00 -11.45 -18.24
C TYR A 320 10.25 -11.57 -19.75
N LEU A 321 11.22 -10.81 -20.24
CA LEU A 321 11.69 -10.86 -21.61
C LEU A 321 13.13 -11.38 -21.61
N ASN A 322 13.27 -12.70 -21.78
CA ASN A 322 14.56 -13.37 -21.80
C ASN A 322 15.25 -13.09 -23.15
N ASN A 323 16.45 -12.49 -23.16
CA ASN A 323 17.27 -12.32 -24.37
C ASN A 323 18.38 -13.37 -24.41
N ASN A 324 18.32 -14.24 -25.43
CA ASN A 324 19.36 -15.22 -25.75
C ASN A 324 19.77 -15.05 -27.22
N LYS A 325 20.95 -14.46 -27.47
CA LYS A 325 21.55 -14.33 -28.81
C LYS A 325 20.57 -13.77 -29.87
N LYS A 326 19.80 -12.73 -29.52
CA LYS A 326 18.76 -12.08 -30.35
C LYS A 326 17.46 -12.87 -30.54
N ARG A 327 17.24 -14.00 -29.85
CA ARG A 327 15.91 -14.59 -29.65
C ARG A 327 15.31 -14.06 -28.34
N TYR A 328 14.04 -13.72 -28.40
CA TYR A 328 13.26 -13.20 -27.28
C TYR A 328 12.14 -14.16 -26.94
N ASN A 329 12.13 -14.69 -25.73
CA ASN A 329 11.06 -15.57 -25.27
C ASN A 329 10.33 -14.90 -24.10
N PRO A 330 9.04 -14.59 -24.21
CA PRO A 330 8.26 -14.05 -23.12
C PRO A 330 7.97 -15.14 -22.08
N VAL A 331 8.04 -14.76 -20.82
CA VAL A 331 7.67 -15.59 -19.68
C VAL A 331 6.66 -14.83 -18.85
N PHE A 332 5.60 -15.50 -18.42
CA PHE A 332 4.56 -14.90 -17.59
C PHE A 332 4.42 -15.69 -16.28
N ALA A 333 4.24 -14.98 -15.18
CA ALA A 333 3.97 -15.55 -13.87
C ALA A 333 2.83 -14.78 -13.19
N LEU A 334 1.79 -15.49 -12.78
CA LEU A 334 0.69 -14.96 -11.98
C LEU A 334 0.74 -15.66 -10.61
N ASN A 335 1.08 -14.91 -9.57
CA ASN A 335 1.14 -15.41 -8.20
C ASN A 335 0.01 -14.77 -7.38
N ASN A 336 -0.76 -15.59 -6.68
CA ASN A 336 -1.73 -15.16 -5.72
C ASN A 336 -1.37 -15.68 -4.33
N ARG A 337 -1.56 -14.81 -3.32
CA ARG A 337 -1.61 -15.19 -1.91
C ARG A 337 -2.92 -14.71 -1.31
N TYR A 338 -3.56 -15.57 -0.53
CA TYR A 338 -4.72 -15.23 0.29
C TYR A 338 -4.31 -15.34 1.76
N TYR A 339 -4.23 -14.20 2.45
CA TYR A 339 -3.87 -14.11 3.87
C TYR A 339 -5.12 -14.18 4.75
N PHE A 340 -5.07 -14.98 5.82
CA PHE A 340 -6.15 -15.09 6.80
C PHE A 340 -5.76 -14.45 8.14
N ASP A 341 -4.91 -15.11 8.94
CA ASP A 341 -4.67 -14.69 10.33
C ASP A 341 -3.48 -13.73 10.48
N SER A 342 -2.43 -13.90 9.66
CA SER A 342 -1.22 -13.07 9.68
C SER A 342 -0.50 -13.09 8.33
N LYS A 343 0.56 -12.29 8.19
CA LYS A 343 1.43 -12.30 7.00
C LYS A 343 2.19 -13.61 6.76
N TYR A 344 2.15 -14.55 7.71
CA TYR A 344 2.72 -15.89 7.60
C TYR A 344 1.67 -16.99 7.39
N ASP A 345 0.39 -16.63 7.49
CA ASP A 345 -0.75 -17.54 7.43
C ASP A 345 -1.51 -17.28 6.13
N TYR A 346 -1.14 -18.04 5.09
CA TYR A 346 -1.65 -17.83 3.74
C TYR A 346 -1.71 -19.09 2.88
N ALA A 347 -2.67 -19.11 1.97
CA ALA A 347 -2.73 -20.06 0.86
C ALA A 347 -2.16 -19.39 -0.41
N THR A 348 -1.57 -20.19 -1.30
CA THR A 348 -1.01 -19.72 -2.59
C THR A 348 -1.64 -20.42 -3.79
N LEU A 349 -1.80 -19.67 -4.87
CA LEU A 349 -2.04 -20.20 -6.21
C LEU A 349 -1.06 -19.50 -7.16
N ASN A 350 -0.20 -20.28 -7.81
CA ASN A 350 0.82 -19.79 -8.73
C ASN A 350 0.55 -20.39 -10.11
N LEU A 351 0.52 -19.58 -11.16
CA LEU A 351 0.40 -20.00 -12.56
C LEU A 351 1.56 -19.42 -13.36
N GLY A 352 2.07 -20.16 -14.34
CA GLY A 352 3.19 -19.67 -15.15
C GLY A 352 3.26 -20.24 -16.55
N PHE A 353 3.81 -19.44 -17.46
CA PHE A 353 4.16 -19.81 -18.83
C PHE A 353 5.62 -19.47 -19.10
N GLY A 354 6.41 -20.44 -19.60
CA GLY A 354 7.84 -20.29 -19.91
C GLY A 354 8.76 -20.31 -18.68
N THR A 355 10.07 -20.52 -18.87
CA THR A 355 11.03 -20.68 -17.76
C THR A 355 11.54 -19.33 -17.22
N SER A 356 11.27 -19.05 -15.94
CA SER A 356 11.63 -17.79 -15.29
C SER A 356 13.07 -17.78 -14.75
N PRO A 357 13.82 -16.66 -14.87
CA PRO A 357 15.13 -16.50 -14.25
C PRO A 357 15.09 -16.38 -12.71
N ASP A 358 13.89 -16.23 -12.12
CA ASP A 358 13.70 -16.17 -10.66
C ASP A 358 13.27 -17.54 -10.07
N GLU A 359 13.12 -18.59 -10.89
CA GLU A 359 12.70 -19.94 -10.46
C GLU A 359 13.89 -20.80 -9.98
N ARG A 360 13.99 -21.00 -8.67
CA ARG A 360 15.18 -21.56 -8.00
C ARG A 360 15.50 -23.01 -8.35
N THR A 361 14.49 -23.88 -8.49
CA THR A 361 14.69 -25.32 -8.71
C THR A 361 15.09 -25.66 -10.15
N THR A 362 14.60 -24.88 -11.11
CA THR A 362 14.90 -25.05 -12.55
C THR A 362 16.09 -24.22 -13.04
N ILE A 363 16.59 -23.25 -12.25
CA ILE A 363 17.58 -22.23 -12.69
C ILE A 363 18.83 -22.80 -13.36
N ALA A 364 19.32 -23.95 -12.91
CA ALA A 364 20.48 -24.65 -13.48
C ALA A 364 20.26 -25.09 -14.93
N GLN A 365 19.01 -25.37 -15.30
CA GLN A 365 18.60 -25.78 -16.64
C GLN A 365 18.06 -24.61 -17.47
N LEU A 366 18.14 -23.35 -16.98
CA LEU A 366 17.67 -22.17 -17.72
C LEU A 366 18.24 -22.13 -19.15
N GLN A 367 19.54 -22.43 -19.32
CA GLN A 367 20.17 -22.51 -20.65
C GLN A 367 19.40 -23.41 -21.63
N ASN A 368 18.95 -24.59 -21.16
CA ASN A 368 18.33 -25.61 -22.00
C ASN A 368 16.83 -25.36 -22.21
N ARG A 369 16.18 -24.69 -21.26
CA ARG A 369 14.73 -24.42 -21.25
C ARG A 369 14.33 -23.05 -21.78
N LEU A 370 15.30 -22.15 -21.99
CA LEU A 370 15.09 -20.75 -22.35
C LEU A 370 14.21 -20.51 -23.58
N ASN A 371 14.26 -21.42 -24.56
CA ASN A 371 13.53 -21.36 -25.83
C ASN A 371 12.36 -22.38 -25.88
N LEU A 372 12.02 -23.02 -24.77
CA LEU A 372 11.06 -24.11 -24.70
C LEU A 372 9.84 -23.71 -23.87
N ASN A 373 8.68 -24.20 -24.28
CA ASN A 373 7.42 -23.92 -23.61
C ASN A 373 7.34 -24.67 -22.28
N SER A 374 6.70 -24.05 -21.29
CA SER A 374 6.42 -24.71 -20.02
C SER A 374 5.14 -24.14 -19.42
N TYR A 375 4.28 -24.99 -18.89
CA TYR A 375 3.01 -24.61 -18.27
C TYR A 375 3.01 -25.06 -16.83
N ARG A 376 2.94 -24.09 -15.90
CA ARG A 376 3.06 -24.34 -14.47
C ARG A 376 1.78 -24.01 -13.72
N MET A 377 1.47 -24.86 -12.75
CA MET A 377 0.48 -24.62 -11.72
C MET A 377 1.03 -25.06 -10.37
N GLY A 378 0.95 -24.19 -9.37
CA GLY A 378 1.39 -24.46 -8.00
C GLY A 378 0.33 -24.06 -7.00
N ILE A 379 0.14 -24.89 -5.97
CA ILE A 379 -0.73 -24.61 -4.83
C ILE A 379 0.03 -24.83 -3.53
N GLY A 380 -0.18 -24.00 -2.53
CA GLY A 380 0.53 -24.10 -1.26
C GLY A 380 -0.25 -23.54 -0.09
N TYR A 381 0.16 -23.95 1.11
CA TYR A 381 -0.42 -23.53 2.37
C TYR A 381 0.69 -23.31 3.41
N TYR A 382 0.66 -22.15 4.05
CA TYR A 382 1.65 -21.68 5.01
C TYR A 382 0.96 -21.25 6.29
N ARG A 383 1.59 -21.56 7.44
CA ARG A 383 1.01 -21.30 8.76
C ARG A 383 2.06 -20.99 9.81
N LEU A 384 1.78 -20.00 10.65
CA LEU A 384 2.49 -19.72 11.89
C LEU A 384 1.95 -20.61 13.02
N LEU A 385 2.83 -21.42 13.60
CA LEU A 385 2.55 -22.29 14.73
C LEU A 385 3.28 -21.76 15.98
N PHE A 386 2.57 -21.72 17.11
CA PHE A 386 3.10 -21.31 18.41
C PHE A 386 3.80 -19.93 18.40
N GLU A 387 3.34 -19.02 17.53
CA GLU A 387 3.91 -17.68 17.25
C GLU A 387 5.39 -17.63 16.83
N LYS A 388 6.04 -18.79 16.67
CA LYS A 388 7.48 -18.94 16.45
C LYS A 388 7.87 -19.74 15.21
N PHE A 389 7.10 -20.77 14.84
CA PHE A 389 7.44 -21.66 13.74
C PHE A 389 6.57 -21.36 12.52
N ILE A 390 7.16 -20.80 11.47
CA ILE A 390 6.49 -20.67 10.17
C ILE A 390 6.71 -21.98 9.44
N THR A 391 5.62 -22.65 9.08
CA THR A 391 5.62 -23.91 8.36
C THR A 391 4.93 -23.75 7.01
N GLY A 392 5.27 -24.59 6.04
CA GLY A 392 4.56 -24.58 4.76
C GLY A 392 4.78 -25.83 3.93
N ILE A 393 3.76 -26.13 3.13
CA ILE A 393 3.78 -27.18 2.10
C ILE A 393 3.30 -26.56 0.79
N GLN A 394 4.03 -26.79 -0.30
CA GLN A 394 3.64 -26.38 -1.64
C GLN A 394 3.85 -27.53 -2.62
N PHE A 395 2.87 -27.74 -3.49
CA PHE A 395 2.96 -28.66 -4.62
C PHE A 395 3.00 -27.85 -5.92
N ASN A 396 3.96 -28.12 -6.79
CA ASN A 396 4.05 -27.54 -8.13
C ASN A 396 4.01 -28.64 -9.18
N TYR A 397 3.23 -28.42 -10.23
CA TYR A 397 3.24 -29.20 -11.46
C TYR A 397 3.76 -28.33 -12.60
N ASN A 398 4.70 -28.86 -13.38
CA ASN A 398 5.24 -28.24 -14.59
C ASN A 398 5.10 -29.21 -15.77
N TYR A 399 4.35 -28.82 -16.80
CA TYR A 399 4.34 -29.49 -18.09
C TYR A 399 5.38 -28.83 -18.99
N GLN A 400 6.55 -29.46 -19.11
CA GLN A 400 7.78 -28.87 -19.64
C GLN A 400 8.12 -29.47 -21.00
N GLU A 401 8.21 -28.65 -22.04
CA GLU A 401 8.88 -29.01 -23.29
C GLU A 401 10.39 -29.13 -23.03
N TYR A 402 11.02 -30.25 -23.41
CA TYR A 402 12.46 -30.48 -23.18
C TYR A 402 13.27 -30.62 -24.48
N ILE A 403 12.59 -30.95 -25.58
CA ILE A 403 13.02 -30.91 -26.99
C ILE A 403 11.78 -30.40 -27.77
N PRO A 404 11.90 -29.68 -28.91
CA PRO A 404 10.74 -29.16 -29.63
C PRO A 404 9.65 -30.22 -29.89
N ASN A 405 8.42 -29.92 -29.44
CA ASN A 405 7.23 -30.77 -29.42
C ASN A 405 7.25 -31.99 -28.46
N GLU A 406 8.32 -32.22 -27.70
CA GLU A 406 8.45 -33.32 -26.75
C GLU A 406 8.37 -32.82 -25.30
N TYR A 407 7.45 -33.40 -24.53
CA TYR A 407 7.06 -32.90 -23.21
C TYR A 407 7.29 -33.91 -22.09
N GLN A 408 7.65 -33.40 -20.91
CA GLN A 408 7.77 -34.17 -19.68
C GLN A 408 6.94 -33.52 -18.57
N ASN A 409 6.43 -34.36 -17.67
CA ASN A 409 5.75 -33.94 -16.46
C ASN A 409 6.77 -33.82 -15.34
N GLU A 410 6.77 -32.70 -14.62
CA GLU A 410 7.60 -32.49 -13.44
C GLU A 410 6.69 -32.18 -12.25
N TYR A 411 6.88 -32.92 -11.16
CA TYR A 411 6.12 -32.76 -9.93
C TYR A 411 7.07 -32.40 -8.81
N GLU A 412 6.85 -31.28 -8.16
CA GLU A 412 7.70 -30.79 -7.08
C GLU A 412 6.90 -30.64 -5.78
N LEU A 413 7.43 -31.20 -4.70
CA LEU A 413 6.97 -30.97 -3.33
C LEU A 413 7.98 -30.08 -2.61
N SER A 414 7.54 -28.92 -2.12
CA SER A 414 8.30 -28.01 -1.28
C SER A 414 7.85 -28.11 0.18
N LEU A 415 8.78 -28.19 1.12
CA LEU A 415 8.55 -28.21 2.56
C LEU A 415 9.38 -27.11 3.23
N LEU A 416 8.71 -26.20 3.95
CA LEU A 416 9.32 -25.05 4.59
C LEU A 416 9.17 -25.13 6.12
N LEU A 417 10.26 -24.86 6.84
CA LEU A 417 10.28 -24.68 8.30
C LEU A 417 11.23 -23.53 8.67
N HIS A 418 10.68 -22.41 9.15
CA HIS A 418 11.45 -21.27 9.65
C HIS A 418 11.13 -21.01 11.12
N TYR A 419 12.16 -20.76 11.93
CA TYR A 419 12.05 -20.25 13.29
C TYR A 419 12.22 -18.72 13.30
N LYS A 420 11.24 -18.04 13.89
CA LYS A 420 11.26 -16.59 14.17
C LYS A 420 12.00 -16.34 15.49
N LEU A 421 13.00 -15.46 15.42
CA LEU A 421 13.96 -15.14 16.48
C LEU A 421 13.43 -14.09 17.47
#